data_AF-A0ABD3NWQ8-F1
#
_entry.id   AF-A0ABD3NWQ8-F1
#
_cell.length_a   1.000
_cell.length_b   1.000
_cell.length_c   1.000
_cell.angle_alpha   90.00
_cell.angle_beta   90.00
_cell.angle_gamma   90.00
#
_symmetry.space_group_name_H-M   'P 1'
#
loop_
_entity.id
_entity.type
_entity.pdbx_description
1 polymer ?
#
loop_
_entity_poly.entity_id
_entity_poly.type
_entity_poly.pdbx_seq_one_letter_code
_entity_poly.pdbx_strand_id
1 'polypeptide(L)'
;MPNQERQAAKKGDATHSSLLEEDVQLDNLQMQVPGAIFLLGSELALQDMQDDLSYLTLDTFTTMGSIRNIDGQRRLGAIDESSSSSSSSDNLAKIKLGRAENGWTRTIRATDMMFQWTRFDERENVDERTRFDADQSAYVLKLDYLDDNDKLRRGRCSLVAADEGAVDSKIKSTTGSDLVSYSDIVNAQMKTFDDKAQWFQDTCAKLCEDWNRVYMKINVRRDYLLEDSMEAVMSLSRKDLRKVWRFEFIDEAGIDDGALTREWFELVTGEMFDPAVGLWQMSESDPTRMQISNASEIACPYECGHLTCFRFLGRVMGKAMFDQQLVKGRMVKHFYKHILGWPVTFKDLKDIDYVYYKSLKSLQEMGADIEYVGLDFTMTEERLGMKEVVELRPDGANVDVTVDNLPEYIEACLKYHLLGRYEAQLNELLLGFFDVIPEPLLTIFDCQELELLMTMSSV
;
A
#
# COMPACT_ATOMS: atom_id res chain seq x y z
N MET A 1 -5.13 -5.08 -80.29
CA MET A 1 -5.64 -6.46 -80.41
C MET A 1 -5.92 -6.96 -79.00
N PRO A 2 -7.10 -7.51 -78.75
CA PRO A 2 -7.93 -7.03 -77.65
C PRO A 2 -8.24 -8.12 -76.62
N ASN A 3 -8.95 -7.68 -75.57
CA ASN A 3 -10.04 -8.42 -74.93
C ASN A 3 -9.68 -9.66 -74.10
N GLN A 4 -10.38 -9.99 -73.03
CA GLN A 4 -11.45 -9.38 -72.23
C GLN A 4 -11.73 -10.41 -71.13
N GLU A 5 -12.32 -9.92 -70.04
CA GLU A 5 -13.48 -10.51 -69.37
C GLU A 5 -13.68 -12.04 -69.39
N ARG A 6 -13.91 -12.61 -68.21
CA ARG A 6 -15.25 -12.94 -67.66
C ARG A 6 -15.03 -13.89 -66.49
N GLN A 7 -15.42 -13.48 -65.28
CA GLN A 7 -16.76 -13.62 -64.71
C GLN A 7 -17.20 -15.06 -64.45
N ALA A 8 -17.60 -15.22 -63.17
CA ALA A 8 -18.80 -15.90 -62.71
C ALA A 8 -18.76 -17.43 -62.58
N ALA A 9 -18.56 -17.85 -61.32
CA ALA A 9 -19.59 -18.43 -60.48
C ALA A 9 -20.55 -19.47 -61.09
N LYS A 10 -20.53 -20.68 -60.52
CA LYS A 10 -21.67 -21.54 -60.14
C LYS A 10 -21.11 -22.73 -59.33
N LYS A 11 -21.40 -22.86 -58.02
CA LYS A 11 -22.59 -23.49 -57.39
C LYS A 11 -22.88 -24.92 -57.89
N GLY A 12 -22.89 -25.88 -56.95
CA GLY A 12 -23.33 -27.27 -57.15
C GLY A 12 -22.40 -28.27 -56.44
N ASP A 13 -22.43 -28.39 -55.11
CA ASP A 13 -23.34 -29.22 -54.30
C ASP A 13 -23.02 -30.75 -54.31
N ALA A 14 -22.70 -31.25 -53.12
CA ALA A 14 -22.88 -32.57 -52.53
C ALA A 14 -22.58 -33.87 -53.31
N THR A 15 -21.61 -34.67 -52.83
CA THR A 15 -21.83 -35.91 -52.02
C THR A 15 -20.67 -36.92 -52.07
N HIS A 16 -20.35 -37.46 -50.88
CA HIS A 16 -19.85 -38.80 -50.54
C HIS A 16 -18.43 -39.30 -50.91
N SER A 17 -17.68 -39.57 -49.81
CA SER A 17 -17.02 -40.85 -49.47
C SER A 17 -15.60 -41.16 -49.94
N SER A 18 -14.64 -41.13 -49.00
CA SER A 18 -13.61 -42.15 -48.68
C SER A 18 -12.56 -41.50 -47.76
N LEU A 19 -12.55 -41.78 -46.44
CA LEU A 19 -11.76 -42.85 -45.81
C LEU A 19 -10.38 -43.04 -46.44
N LEU A 20 -9.38 -42.32 -45.90
CA LEU A 20 -8.02 -42.82 -45.72
C LEU A 20 -7.55 -42.40 -44.33
N GLU A 21 -7.48 -43.40 -43.47
CA GLU A 21 -6.69 -43.41 -42.24
C GLU A 21 -5.21 -43.31 -42.63
N GLU A 22 -4.48 -42.38 -42.02
CA GLU A 22 -3.02 -42.49 -41.91
C GLU A 22 -2.65 -42.48 -40.43
N ASP A 23 -2.22 -43.68 -40.01
CA ASP A 23 -1.48 -43.95 -38.79
C ASP A 23 -0.21 -43.10 -38.72
N VAL A 24 -0.02 -42.38 -37.61
CA VAL A 24 1.31 -41.96 -37.17
C VAL A 24 1.52 -42.44 -35.74
N GLN A 25 2.58 -43.24 -35.60
CA GLN A 25 3.06 -43.92 -34.41
C GLN A 25 3.25 -43.00 -33.21
N LEU A 26 2.68 -43.43 -32.08
CA LEU A 26 3.04 -43.01 -30.74
C LEU A 26 4.37 -43.65 -30.35
N ASP A 27 5.41 -42.85 -30.18
CA ASP A 27 6.58 -43.22 -29.39
C ASP A 27 7.06 -42.03 -28.53
N ASN A 28 6.90 -42.21 -27.22
CA ASN A 28 7.66 -41.67 -26.09
C ASN A 28 8.14 -40.21 -26.11
N LEU A 29 7.35 -39.33 -25.49
CA LEU A 29 7.87 -38.24 -24.67
C LEU A 29 7.41 -38.45 -23.22
N GLN A 30 8.38 -38.72 -22.33
CA GLN A 30 8.20 -38.57 -20.89
C GLN A 30 7.85 -37.12 -20.58
N MET A 31 6.58 -36.83 -20.34
CA MET A 31 6.15 -35.62 -19.65
C MET A 31 6.46 -35.77 -18.16
N GLN A 32 7.53 -35.13 -17.70
CA GLN A 32 7.62 -34.69 -16.31
C GLN A 32 6.67 -33.49 -16.15
N VAL A 33 5.70 -33.64 -15.25
CA VAL A 33 4.72 -32.62 -14.87
C VAL A 33 5.23 -31.92 -13.61
N PRO A 34 5.43 -30.58 -13.60
CA PRO A 34 5.57 -29.83 -12.35
C PRO A 34 4.27 -29.10 -11.97
N GLY A 35 3.81 -29.35 -10.72
CA GLY A 35 3.12 -28.39 -9.86
C GLY A 35 1.90 -27.66 -10.41
N ALA A 36 0.81 -28.39 -10.71
CA ALA A 36 -0.50 -27.80 -10.95
C ALA A 36 -1.32 -27.77 -9.63
N ILE A 37 -1.55 -26.57 -9.10
CA ILE A 37 -2.66 -26.33 -8.17
C ILE A 37 -3.96 -26.56 -8.96
N PHE A 38 -4.78 -27.51 -8.50
CA PHE A 38 -6.02 -27.92 -9.14
C PHE A 38 -7.00 -26.73 -9.29
N LEU A 39 -7.32 -26.38 -10.53
CA LEU A 39 -8.54 -25.64 -10.89
C LEU A 39 -9.75 -26.56 -10.76
N LEU A 40 -10.31 -26.66 -9.55
CA LEU A 40 -11.66 -27.16 -9.32
C LEU A 40 -12.40 -26.15 -8.44
N GLY A 41 -13.21 -25.29 -9.04
CA GLY A 41 -14.00 -24.33 -8.27
C GLY A 41 -14.87 -23.34 -9.05
N SER A 42 -14.98 -23.43 -10.37
CA SER A 42 -15.70 -22.43 -11.18
C SER A 42 -17.23 -22.56 -11.17
N GLU A 43 -17.82 -23.54 -10.46
CA GLU A 43 -19.30 -23.67 -10.36
C GLU A 43 -19.87 -23.47 -8.94
N LEU A 44 -19.03 -23.40 -7.90
CA LEU A 44 -19.49 -23.10 -6.53
C LEU A 44 -19.42 -21.61 -6.17
N ALA A 45 -18.64 -20.81 -6.91
CA ALA A 45 -18.44 -19.39 -6.64
C ALA A 45 -19.67 -18.50 -6.90
N LEU A 46 -20.64 -18.96 -7.72
CA LEU A 46 -21.84 -18.18 -8.05
C LEU A 46 -22.97 -18.34 -7.02
N GLN A 47 -22.95 -19.41 -6.23
CA GLN A 47 -24.02 -19.69 -5.27
C GLN A 47 -23.75 -19.01 -3.92
N ASP A 48 -22.49 -18.94 -3.49
CA ASP A 48 -22.10 -18.22 -2.26
C ASP A 48 -22.16 -16.69 -2.40
N MET A 49 -22.02 -16.15 -3.63
CA MET A 49 -22.19 -14.71 -3.89
C MET A 49 -23.63 -14.21 -3.70
N GLN A 50 -24.63 -15.09 -3.81
CA GLN A 50 -26.04 -14.70 -3.63
C GLN A 50 -26.47 -14.66 -2.16
N ASP A 51 -25.83 -15.45 -1.29
CA ASP A 51 -26.15 -15.47 0.14
C ASP A 51 -25.53 -14.27 0.90
N ASP A 52 -24.38 -13.75 0.44
CA ASP A 52 -23.68 -12.61 1.10
C ASP A 52 -24.25 -11.22 0.76
N LEU A 53 -25.06 -11.09 -0.31
CA LEU A 53 -25.76 -9.83 -0.63
C LEU A 53 -26.93 -9.52 0.31
N SER A 54 -27.33 -10.48 1.16
CA SER A 54 -28.41 -10.30 2.16
C SER A 54 -27.97 -9.58 3.44
N TYR A 55 -26.66 -9.41 3.67
CA TYR A 55 -26.11 -8.72 4.86
C TYR A 55 -25.78 -7.22 4.62
N LEU A 56 -26.03 -6.69 3.42
CA LEU A 56 -25.74 -5.29 3.08
C LEU A 56 -26.93 -4.32 3.25
N THR A 57 -27.96 -4.71 4.02
CA THR A 57 -29.05 -3.79 4.37
C THR A 57 -29.41 -3.85 5.85
N LEU A 58 -29.32 -2.68 6.50
CA LEU A 58 -29.62 -2.33 7.90
C LEU A 58 -28.61 -2.78 8.97
N ASP A 59 -27.75 -1.84 9.40
CA ASP A 59 -27.97 -1.17 10.70
C ASP A 59 -27.05 0.06 10.86
N THR A 60 -27.67 1.23 10.73
CA THR A 60 -27.13 2.55 11.12
C THR A 60 -27.70 2.94 12.48
N PHE A 61 -26.84 3.54 13.32
CA PHE A 61 -27.12 4.19 14.61
C PHE A 61 -27.52 3.29 15.79
N THR A 62 -26.59 3.13 16.76
CA THR A 62 -26.70 3.62 18.15
C THR A 62 -25.56 3.05 18.97
N THR A 63 -24.61 3.88 19.44
CA THR A 63 -24.05 3.83 20.80
C THR A 63 -23.28 5.13 21.04
N MET A 64 -24.00 6.16 21.46
CA MET A 64 -23.42 7.29 22.21
C MET A 64 -23.68 7.01 23.70
N GLY A 65 -22.65 7.09 24.54
CA GLY A 65 -22.85 7.34 25.98
C GLY A 65 -21.91 6.61 26.94
N SER A 66 -20.76 7.22 27.25
CA SER A 66 -20.26 7.51 28.63
C SER A 66 -18.74 7.47 28.68
N ILE A 67 -18.11 8.63 28.47
CA ILE A 67 -16.79 8.92 29.04
C ILE A 67 -17.06 9.72 30.31
N ARG A 68 -16.78 9.12 31.47
CA ARG A 68 -16.81 9.85 32.75
C ARG A 68 -15.54 10.68 32.85
N ASN A 69 -15.70 12.00 32.85
CA ASN A 69 -14.69 12.94 33.33
C ASN A 69 -14.27 12.56 34.75
N ILE A 70 -12.98 12.35 34.97
CA ILE A 70 -12.40 12.37 36.32
C ILE A 70 -11.71 13.71 36.46
N ASP A 71 -12.46 14.67 37.02
CA ASP A 71 -11.90 15.90 37.57
C ASP A 71 -11.02 15.57 38.78
N GLY A 72 -9.86 16.21 38.81
CA GLY A 72 -8.91 16.09 39.89
C GLY A 72 -9.43 16.68 41.20
N GLN A 73 -9.41 15.86 42.26
CA GLN A 73 -9.20 16.37 43.61
C GLN A 73 -8.25 15.46 44.39
N ARG A 74 -7.21 16.13 44.91
CA ARG A 74 -6.20 15.69 45.87
C ARG A 74 -6.66 14.57 46.82
N ARG A 75 -5.85 13.52 46.92
CA ARG A 75 -5.47 12.89 48.20
C ARG A 75 -4.15 12.15 48.03
N LEU A 76 -3.10 12.73 48.61
CA LEU A 76 -1.87 12.02 48.97
C LEU A 76 -2.23 10.91 49.96
N GLY A 77 -1.88 9.67 49.65
CA GLY A 77 -2.13 8.51 50.51
C GLY A 77 -1.12 7.40 50.25
N ALA A 78 -0.14 7.34 51.15
CA ALA A 78 0.73 6.22 51.55
C ALA A 78 1.26 5.23 50.49
N ILE A 79 2.60 5.26 50.36
CA ILE A 79 3.42 4.16 49.87
C ILE A 79 3.30 3.01 50.87
N ASP A 80 2.89 1.83 50.42
CA ASP A 80 3.00 0.59 51.18
C ASP A 80 4.08 -0.28 50.52
N GLU A 81 5.21 -0.42 51.21
CA GLU A 81 6.30 -1.32 50.84
C GLU A 81 5.92 -2.75 51.25
N SER A 82 5.66 -3.62 50.28
CA SER A 82 5.93 -5.04 50.46
C SER A 82 6.38 -5.69 49.15
N SER A 83 7.62 -6.15 49.19
CA SER A 83 8.36 -6.78 48.11
C SER A 83 7.89 -8.21 47.82
N SER A 84 7.64 -8.53 46.56
CA SER A 84 7.98 -9.85 46.01
C SER A 84 8.45 -9.69 44.57
N SER A 85 9.65 -10.21 44.31
CA SER A 85 10.46 -10.01 43.12
C SER A 85 10.19 -11.08 42.06
N SER A 86 9.85 -10.66 40.83
CA SER A 86 10.12 -11.43 39.62
C SER A 86 10.25 -10.50 38.40
N SER A 87 11.47 -10.48 37.85
CA SER A 87 11.94 -10.01 36.54
C SER A 87 11.44 -8.66 35.99
N SER A 88 12.37 -7.72 35.97
CA SER A 88 12.28 -6.38 35.40
C SER A 88 12.50 -6.38 33.88
N SER A 89 11.47 -5.99 33.13
CA SER A 89 11.57 -5.09 31.97
C SER A 89 10.19 -4.51 31.64
N ASP A 90 9.99 -3.25 32.02
CA ASP A 90 9.03 -2.28 31.47
C ASP A 90 7.52 -2.57 31.52
N ASN A 91 6.97 -2.53 32.75
CA ASN A 91 5.60 -2.02 32.97
C ASN A 91 5.55 -0.50 32.68
N LEU A 92 5.68 -0.12 31.41
CA LEU A 92 5.47 1.26 30.96
C LEU A 92 3.97 1.47 30.72
N ALA A 93 3.40 2.51 31.32
CA ALA A 93 2.01 2.91 31.11
C ALA A 93 1.76 3.19 29.62
N LYS A 94 1.22 2.21 28.89
CA LYS A 94 0.82 2.35 27.49
C LYS A 94 -0.53 3.06 27.46
N ILE A 95 -0.54 4.34 27.09
CA ILE A 95 -1.80 5.05 26.83
C ILE A 95 -2.38 4.48 25.53
N LYS A 96 -3.53 3.79 25.60
CA LYS A 96 -4.26 3.28 24.44
C LYS A 96 -4.87 4.47 23.68
N LEU A 97 -4.44 4.70 22.44
CA LEU A 97 -4.86 5.86 21.64
C LEU A 97 -5.99 5.54 20.66
N GLY A 98 -5.97 4.33 20.10
CA GLY A 98 -6.95 3.87 19.12
C GLY A 98 -6.76 2.39 18.79
N ARG A 99 -7.79 1.75 18.25
CA ARG A 99 -7.82 0.30 17.97
C ARG A 99 -7.71 0.06 16.46
N ALA A 100 -6.76 -0.77 16.06
CA ALA A 100 -6.75 -1.42 14.76
C ALA A 100 -7.52 -2.75 14.82
N GLU A 101 -7.74 -3.36 13.66
CA GLU A 101 -8.34 -4.68 13.57
C GLU A 101 -7.52 -5.75 14.36
N ASN A 102 -8.19 -6.83 14.79
CA ASN A 102 -7.56 -8.03 15.38
C ASN A 102 -6.75 -7.84 16.68
N GLY A 103 -7.09 -6.83 17.50
CA GLY A 103 -6.52 -6.65 18.86
C GLY A 103 -5.28 -5.77 18.92
N TRP A 104 -4.81 -5.26 17.77
CA TRP A 104 -3.74 -4.27 17.70
C TRP A 104 -4.25 -2.88 18.12
N THR A 105 -3.46 -2.18 18.91
CA THR A 105 -3.80 -0.86 19.44
C THR A 105 -2.59 0.06 19.31
N ARG A 106 -2.80 1.30 18.88
CA ARG A 106 -1.72 2.29 18.86
C ARG A 106 -1.48 2.80 20.28
N THR A 107 -0.22 2.79 20.69
CA THR A 107 0.23 3.17 22.04
C THR A 107 1.42 4.12 21.96
N ILE A 108 1.74 4.79 23.06
CA ILE A 108 2.97 5.60 23.19
C ILE A 108 3.99 4.79 23.97
N ARG A 109 5.19 4.64 23.40
CA ARG A 109 6.34 4.04 24.07
C ARG A 109 6.94 5.07 25.03
N ALA A 110 6.94 4.78 26.32
CA ALA A 110 7.37 5.76 27.32
C ALA A 110 8.90 6.03 27.37
N THR A 111 9.73 5.22 26.72
CA THR A 111 11.19 5.43 26.67
C THR A 111 11.59 6.61 25.79
N ASP A 112 10.88 6.83 24.68
CA ASP A 112 11.19 7.86 23.69
C ASP A 112 9.97 8.62 23.18
N MET A 113 8.79 8.34 23.76
CA MET A 113 7.50 8.93 23.43
C MET A 113 7.03 8.65 22.01
N MET A 114 7.57 7.66 21.31
CA MET A 114 7.16 7.31 19.94
C MET A 114 5.81 6.59 19.92
N PHE A 115 5.04 6.74 18.84
CA PHE A 115 3.89 5.87 18.60
C PHE A 115 4.36 4.50 18.15
N GLN A 116 3.77 3.45 18.71
CA GLN A 116 4.02 2.07 18.32
C GLN A 116 2.70 1.28 18.32
N TRP A 117 2.67 0.16 17.62
CA TRP A 117 1.57 -0.78 17.77
C TRP A 117 1.84 -1.73 18.94
N THR A 118 0.79 -2.08 19.67
CA THR A 118 0.87 -3.10 20.71
C THR A 118 -0.39 -3.93 20.62
N ARG A 119 -0.20 -5.24 20.64
CA ARG A 119 -1.30 -6.18 20.74
C ARG A 119 -1.53 -6.57 22.18
N PHE A 120 -2.80 -6.65 22.55
CA PHE A 120 -3.22 -7.12 23.86
C PHE A 120 -4.00 -8.43 23.72
N ASP A 121 -3.73 -9.38 24.61
CA ASP A 121 -4.49 -10.63 24.71
C ASP A 121 -5.88 -10.39 25.35
N GLU A 122 -6.69 -11.44 25.45
CA GLU A 122 -8.03 -11.38 26.07
C GLU A 122 -8.01 -10.96 27.55
N ARG A 123 -6.85 -11.06 28.20
CA ARG A 123 -6.62 -10.69 29.61
C ARG A 123 -5.95 -9.33 29.75
N GLU A 124 -5.87 -8.56 28.66
CA GLU A 124 -5.19 -7.26 28.56
C GLU A 124 -3.68 -7.28 28.83
N ASN A 125 -3.03 -8.44 28.76
CA ASN A 125 -1.58 -8.51 28.77
C ASN A 125 -1.02 -8.22 27.38
N VAL A 126 0.22 -7.75 27.32
CA VAL A 126 0.94 -7.59 26.05
C VAL A 126 1.19 -8.98 25.45
N ASP A 127 0.87 -9.15 24.18
CA ASP A 127 1.18 -10.38 23.46
C ASP A 127 2.66 -10.37 23.05
N GLU A 128 3.46 -11.26 23.63
CA GLU A 128 4.92 -11.36 23.40
C GLU A 128 5.30 -12.48 22.42
N ARG A 129 4.34 -12.98 21.64
CA ARG A 129 4.61 -14.05 20.67
C ARG A 129 5.51 -13.58 19.55
N THR A 130 6.51 -14.41 19.25
CA THR A 130 7.51 -14.14 18.20
C THR A 130 7.31 -14.98 16.94
N ARG A 131 6.53 -16.07 17.02
CA ARG A 131 6.24 -16.94 15.88
C ARG A 131 5.03 -16.42 15.11
N PHE A 132 5.07 -16.53 13.79
CA PHE A 132 3.96 -16.16 12.94
C PHE A 132 2.68 -16.96 13.25
N ASP A 133 1.57 -16.24 13.30
CA ASP A 133 0.21 -16.75 13.43
C ASP A 133 -0.70 -15.92 12.51
N ALA A 134 -1.42 -16.60 11.60
CA ALA A 134 -2.19 -15.95 10.55
C ALA A 134 -3.29 -15.00 11.07
N ASP A 135 -3.87 -15.26 12.24
CA ASP A 135 -4.96 -14.43 12.78
C ASP A 135 -4.45 -13.26 13.61
N GLN A 136 -3.18 -13.29 13.96
CA GLN A 136 -2.66 -12.64 15.16
C GLN A 136 -1.45 -11.77 14.86
N SER A 137 -0.54 -12.26 14.02
CA SER A 137 0.60 -11.51 13.53
C SER A 137 0.17 -10.39 12.61
N ALA A 138 0.84 -9.25 12.75
CA ALA A 138 0.70 -8.13 11.85
C ALA A 138 2.06 -7.49 11.63
N TYR A 139 2.20 -6.85 10.48
CA TYR A 139 3.42 -6.18 10.06
C TYR A 139 3.13 -4.74 9.75
N VAL A 140 4.12 -3.87 9.90
CA VAL A 140 4.05 -2.50 9.42
C VAL A 140 5.22 -2.22 8.52
N LEU A 141 5.00 -1.35 7.54
CA LEU A 141 6.10 -0.86 6.72
C LEU A 141 6.95 0.11 7.55
N LYS A 142 8.24 -0.19 7.64
CA LYS A 142 9.26 0.66 8.24
C LYS A 142 10.13 1.24 7.14
N LEU A 143 10.29 2.56 7.15
CA LEU A 143 11.15 3.28 6.20
C LEU A 143 12.42 3.76 6.92
N ASP A 144 13.54 3.10 6.65
CA ASP A 144 14.84 3.46 7.20
C ASP A 144 15.55 4.44 6.27
N TYR A 145 15.76 5.68 6.73
CA TYR A 145 16.48 6.71 5.98
C TYR A 145 18.00 6.50 6.09
N LEU A 146 18.69 6.46 4.95
CA LEU A 146 20.13 6.16 4.85
C LEU A 146 20.99 7.42 4.76
N ASP A 147 20.46 8.50 4.19
CA ASP A 147 21.08 9.81 4.12
C ASP A 147 20.03 10.93 4.27
N ASP A 148 20.46 12.07 4.80
CA ASP A 148 19.61 13.26 4.91
C ASP A 148 19.99 14.29 3.84
N ASN A 149 19.98 13.85 2.58
CA ASN A 149 20.14 14.76 1.45
C ASN A 149 18.88 15.61 1.32
N ASP A 150 19.05 16.94 1.38
CA ASP A 150 17.93 17.88 1.36
C ASP A 150 17.17 17.91 0.02
N LYS A 151 17.81 17.43 -1.06
CA LYS A 151 17.17 17.29 -2.37
C LYS A 151 16.44 15.98 -2.50
N LEU A 152 17.12 14.84 -2.39
CA LEU A 152 16.54 13.51 -2.61
C LEU A 152 17.05 12.57 -1.52
N ARG A 153 16.20 12.29 -0.54
CA ARG A 153 16.51 11.31 0.50
C ARG A 153 16.58 9.90 -0.06
N ARG A 154 17.56 9.14 0.39
CA ARG A 154 17.64 7.70 0.20
C ARG A 154 17.12 7.00 1.44
N GLY A 155 16.46 5.88 1.22
CA GLY A 155 16.00 5.02 2.27
C GLY A 155 15.67 3.63 1.74
N ARG A 156 15.29 2.75 2.66
CA ARG A 156 14.82 1.41 2.36
C ARG A 156 13.57 1.14 3.16
N CYS A 157 12.51 0.70 2.49
CA CYS A 157 11.33 0.18 3.13
C CYS A 157 11.49 -1.32 3.42
N SER A 158 10.88 -1.79 4.51
CA SER A 158 10.81 -3.21 4.84
C SER A 158 9.58 -3.48 5.69
N LEU A 159 9.10 -4.73 5.71
CA LEU A 159 8.07 -5.16 6.65
C LEU A 159 8.71 -5.69 7.93
N VAL A 160 8.40 -5.03 9.05
CA VAL A 160 8.79 -5.45 10.40
C VAL A 160 7.55 -5.86 11.19
N ALA A 161 7.73 -6.61 12.27
CA ALA A 161 6.60 -6.91 13.16
C ALA A 161 5.98 -5.60 13.68
N ALA A 162 4.65 -5.56 13.80
CA ALA A 162 3.95 -4.30 14.06
C ALA A 162 4.39 -3.61 15.37
N ASP A 163 4.80 -4.37 16.38
CA ASP A 163 5.35 -3.90 17.65
C ASP A 163 6.81 -3.41 17.59
N GLU A 164 7.55 -3.78 16.54
CA GLU A 164 8.89 -3.24 16.26
C GLU A 164 8.84 -1.90 15.51
N GLY A 165 7.71 -1.61 14.84
CA GLY A 165 7.50 -0.35 14.13
C GLY A 165 7.23 0.82 15.08
N ALA A 166 7.86 1.96 14.80
CA ALA A 166 7.67 3.19 15.57
C ALA A 166 7.57 4.41 14.64
N VAL A 167 6.72 5.36 15.00
CA VAL A 167 6.52 6.63 14.30
C VAL A 167 6.67 7.78 15.30
N ASP A 168 7.27 8.88 14.87
CA ASP A 168 7.40 10.09 15.68
C ASP A 168 6.03 10.54 16.21
N SER A 169 5.99 11.04 17.45
CA SER A 169 4.77 11.57 18.06
C SER A 169 4.70 13.09 18.03
N LYS A 170 5.57 13.71 17.25
CA LYS A 170 5.72 15.17 17.16
C LYS A 170 6.00 15.58 15.73
N ILE A 171 5.59 16.79 15.40
CA ILE A 171 5.92 17.42 14.12
C ILE A 171 6.72 18.67 14.41
N LYS A 172 7.87 18.81 13.76
CA LYS A 172 8.73 19.99 13.88
C LYS A 172 8.42 21.00 12.77
N SER A 173 8.48 22.28 13.12
CA SER A 173 8.48 23.40 12.19
C SER A 173 9.74 23.39 11.31
N THR A 174 9.74 24.16 10.23
CA THR A 174 10.93 24.46 9.40
C THR A 174 12.09 25.06 10.22
N THR A 175 11.79 25.71 11.35
CA THR A 175 12.78 26.28 12.29
C THR A 175 13.27 25.27 13.35
N GLY A 176 12.71 24.05 13.37
CA GLY A 176 13.08 22.98 14.28
C GLY A 176 12.32 22.95 15.61
N SER A 177 11.45 23.91 15.90
CA SER A 177 10.58 23.90 17.08
C SER A 177 9.44 22.89 16.95
N ASP A 178 9.02 22.28 18.06
CA ASP A 178 7.83 21.42 18.09
C ASP A 178 6.58 22.24 17.70
N LEU A 179 6.00 21.92 16.54
CA LEU A 179 4.79 22.54 15.99
C LEU A 179 3.53 21.82 16.45
N VAL A 180 3.61 20.48 16.53
CA VAL A 180 2.53 19.60 16.96
C VAL A 180 3.09 18.63 17.98
N SER A 181 2.42 18.51 19.12
CA SER A 181 2.74 17.56 20.19
C SER A 181 1.96 16.25 20.05
N TYR A 182 2.35 15.22 20.81
CA TYR A 182 1.61 13.96 20.84
C TYR A 182 0.15 14.18 21.27
N SER A 183 -0.10 15.08 22.23
CA SER A 183 -1.45 15.38 22.71
C SER A 183 -2.32 15.98 21.62
N ASP A 184 -1.75 16.80 20.74
CA ASP A 184 -2.49 17.39 19.62
C ASP A 184 -2.92 16.32 18.62
N ILE A 185 -2.02 15.36 18.31
CA ILE A 185 -2.30 14.23 17.42
C ILE A 185 -3.39 13.33 18.02
N VAL A 186 -3.30 13.02 19.31
CA VAL A 186 -4.30 12.18 20.01
C VAL A 186 -5.67 12.86 20.05
N ASN A 187 -5.70 14.17 20.31
CA ASN A 187 -6.94 14.93 20.26
C ASN A 187 -7.52 14.97 18.84
N ALA A 188 -6.67 15.02 17.80
CA ALA A 188 -7.10 14.98 16.42
C ALA A 188 -7.65 13.62 15.99
N GLN A 189 -7.08 12.51 16.47
CA GLN A 189 -7.57 11.15 16.22
C GLN A 189 -9.04 10.94 16.63
N MET A 190 -9.49 11.64 17.67
CA MET A 190 -10.85 11.50 18.22
C MET A 190 -11.91 12.34 17.48
N LYS A 191 -11.51 13.10 16.45
CA LYS A 191 -12.40 13.96 15.66
C LYS A 191 -13.11 13.18 14.56
N THR A 192 -14.15 13.80 13.98
CA THR A 192 -14.77 13.32 12.74
C THR A 192 -13.79 13.47 11.57
N PHE A 193 -14.06 12.79 10.44
CA PHE A 193 -13.24 12.92 9.24
C PHE A 193 -13.06 14.38 8.79
N ASP A 194 -14.15 15.15 8.70
CA ASP A 194 -14.08 16.55 8.24
C ASP A 194 -13.19 17.41 9.16
N ASP A 195 -13.32 17.22 10.48
CA ASP A 195 -12.52 17.91 11.48
C ASP A 195 -11.04 17.47 11.46
N LYS A 196 -10.77 16.19 11.18
CA LYS A 196 -9.40 15.66 10.96
C LYS A 196 -8.79 16.28 9.70
N ALA A 197 -9.55 16.33 8.60
CA ALA A 197 -9.12 16.92 7.35
C ALA A 197 -8.80 18.42 7.54
N GLN A 198 -9.67 19.18 8.21
CA GLN A 198 -9.39 20.58 8.52
C GLN A 198 -8.14 20.75 9.39
N TRP A 199 -7.99 19.95 10.45
CA TRP A 199 -6.81 19.99 11.31
C TRP A 199 -5.52 19.67 10.55
N PHE A 200 -5.56 18.69 9.65
CA PHE A 200 -4.44 18.32 8.78
C PHE A 200 -4.06 19.51 7.90
N GLN A 201 -5.04 20.15 7.26
CA GLN A 201 -4.82 21.30 6.38
C GLN A 201 -4.30 22.53 7.12
N ASP A 202 -4.82 22.82 8.31
CA ASP A 202 -4.32 23.90 9.18
C ASP A 202 -2.86 23.64 9.58
N THR A 203 -2.48 22.38 9.76
CA THR A 203 -1.11 22.00 10.11
C THR A 203 -0.18 22.09 8.90
N CYS A 204 -0.62 21.67 7.71
CA CYS A 204 0.08 21.90 6.44
C CYS A 204 0.33 23.39 6.19
N ALA A 205 -0.67 24.25 6.43
CA ALA A 205 -0.54 25.69 6.29
C ALA A 205 0.53 26.28 7.23
N LYS A 206 0.70 25.74 8.43
CA LYS A 206 1.77 26.14 9.37
C LYS A 206 3.16 25.60 8.98
N LEU A 207 3.21 24.49 8.23
CA LEU A 207 4.45 23.93 7.68
C LEU A 207 4.88 24.65 6.39
N CYS A 208 3.95 25.31 5.71
CA CYS A 208 4.22 26.16 4.56
C CYS A 208 4.96 27.43 5.01
N GLU A 209 6.03 27.81 4.31
CA GLU A 209 6.74 29.07 4.55
C GLU A 209 5.88 30.27 4.08
N ASP A 210 6.13 31.47 4.63
CA ASP A 210 5.34 32.68 4.36
C ASP A 210 5.08 32.93 2.87
N TRP A 211 3.81 32.81 2.45
CA TRP A 211 3.28 33.02 1.10
C TRP A 211 3.69 34.35 0.45
N ASN A 212 3.94 35.38 1.28
CA ASN A 212 4.32 36.72 0.83
C ASN A 212 5.78 36.85 0.37
N ARG A 213 6.60 35.80 0.47
CA ARG A 213 8.04 35.91 0.19
C ARG A 213 8.60 34.91 -0.83
N VAL A 214 8.05 33.70 -0.98
CA VAL A 214 8.61 32.69 -1.92
C VAL A 214 7.53 31.75 -2.47
N TYR A 215 7.38 31.67 -3.80
CA TYR A 215 6.60 30.65 -4.50
C TYR A 215 7.48 29.89 -5.49
N MET A 216 7.07 28.70 -5.91
CA MET A 216 7.76 27.92 -6.93
C MET A 216 7.05 28.01 -8.26
N LYS A 217 7.75 28.55 -9.25
CA LYS A 217 7.25 28.65 -10.62
C LYS A 217 7.59 27.35 -11.34
N ILE A 218 6.56 26.65 -11.82
CA ILE A 218 6.67 25.40 -12.57
C ILE A 218 6.23 25.70 -14.00
N ASN A 219 7.17 25.73 -14.93
CA ASN A 219 6.88 25.97 -16.35
C ASN A 219 6.76 24.63 -17.06
N VAL A 220 5.66 24.43 -17.79
CA VAL A 220 5.40 23.17 -18.49
C VAL A 220 4.92 23.46 -19.90
N ARG A 221 5.38 22.69 -20.89
CA ARG A 221 4.82 22.67 -22.24
C ARG A 221 3.74 21.59 -22.28
N ARG A 222 2.56 21.87 -22.84
CA ARG A 222 1.47 20.87 -22.90
C ARG A 222 1.89 19.57 -23.58
N ASP A 223 2.65 19.69 -24.67
CA ASP A 223 3.13 18.54 -25.45
C ASP A 223 4.22 17.72 -24.71
N TYR A 224 4.82 18.27 -23.66
CA TYR A 224 5.88 17.64 -22.87
C TYR A 224 5.54 17.66 -21.37
N LEU A 225 4.25 17.54 -21.04
CA LEU A 225 3.73 17.77 -19.69
C LEU A 225 4.50 16.98 -18.64
N LEU A 226 4.64 15.67 -18.81
CA LEU A 226 5.32 14.83 -17.82
C LEU A 226 6.83 15.08 -17.75
N GLU A 227 7.51 15.22 -18.88
CA GLU A 227 8.96 15.42 -18.90
C GLU A 227 9.35 16.72 -18.17
N ASP A 228 8.70 17.83 -18.54
CA ASP A 228 8.92 19.14 -17.91
C ASP A 228 8.54 19.10 -16.42
N SER A 229 7.46 18.40 -16.08
CA SER A 229 6.99 18.23 -14.69
C SER A 229 7.97 17.43 -13.84
N MET A 230 8.46 16.31 -14.37
CA MET A 230 9.44 15.47 -13.68
C MET A 230 10.74 16.23 -13.45
N GLU A 231 11.27 16.90 -14.48
CA GLU A 231 12.49 17.71 -14.34
C GLU A 231 12.32 18.78 -13.26
N ALA A 232 11.21 19.55 -13.32
CA ALA A 232 10.95 20.60 -12.37
C ALA A 232 10.81 20.08 -10.93
N VAL A 233 9.90 19.12 -10.68
CA VAL A 233 9.58 18.62 -9.34
C VAL A 233 10.74 17.82 -8.72
N MET A 234 11.49 17.08 -9.52
CA MET A 234 12.64 16.30 -9.02
C MET A 234 13.83 17.20 -8.69
N SER A 235 13.93 18.40 -9.26
CA SER A 235 14.98 19.38 -8.93
C SER A 235 14.76 20.10 -7.59
N LEU A 236 13.51 20.11 -7.09
CA LEU A 236 13.12 20.81 -5.87
C LEU A 236 13.70 20.14 -4.61
N SER A 237 14.12 20.99 -3.66
CA SER A 237 14.45 20.55 -2.30
C SER A 237 13.17 20.24 -1.51
N ARG A 238 13.28 19.47 -0.42
CA ARG A 238 12.14 19.18 0.47
C ARG A 238 11.46 20.44 1.01
N LYS A 239 12.24 21.49 1.28
CA LYS A 239 11.70 22.78 1.72
C LYS A 239 10.92 23.46 0.61
N ASP A 240 11.41 23.39 -0.62
CA ASP A 240 10.75 23.98 -1.79
C ASP A 240 9.47 23.24 -2.19
N LEU A 241 9.40 21.92 -1.98
CA LEU A 241 8.20 21.13 -2.22
C LEU A 241 7.00 21.62 -1.38
N ARG A 242 7.23 22.16 -0.17
CA ARG A 242 6.17 22.68 0.71
C ARG A 242 5.78 24.13 0.43
N LYS A 243 6.44 24.81 -0.50
CA LYS A 243 6.05 26.17 -0.93
C LYS A 243 4.84 26.11 -1.85
N VAL A 244 4.15 27.23 -2.01
CA VAL A 244 3.07 27.37 -3.00
C VAL A 244 3.66 27.20 -4.41
N TRP A 245 3.04 26.35 -5.23
CA TRP A 245 3.42 26.18 -6.64
C TRP A 245 2.54 27.07 -7.51
N ARG A 246 3.12 27.64 -8.57
CA ARG A 246 2.43 28.42 -9.59
C ARG A 246 2.80 27.85 -10.94
N PHE A 247 1.80 27.43 -11.69
CA PHE A 247 2.00 26.83 -12.99
C PHE A 247 1.90 27.85 -14.11
N GLU A 248 2.78 27.74 -15.10
CA GLU A 248 2.67 28.49 -16.34
C GLU A 248 2.84 27.52 -17.52
N PHE A 249 1.80 27.43 -18.36
CA PHE A 249 1.90 26.74 -19.63
C PHE A 249 2.61 27.65 -20.63
N ILE A 250 3.75 27.18 -21.13
CA ILE A 250 4.54 27.96 -22.09
C ILE A 250 3.68 28.23 -23.33
N ASP A 251 3.73 29.47 -23.81
CA ASP A 251 2.95 29.99 -24.95
C ASP A 251 1.44 30.17 -24.71
N GLU A 252 0.95 30.03 -23.46
CA GLU A 252 -0.44 30.34 -23.08
C GLU A 252 -0.54 31.60 -22.22
N ALA A 253 -1.43 32.51 -22.61
CA ALA A 253 -1.69 33.71 -21.83
C ALA A 253 -2.63 33.37 -20.65
N GLY A 254 -2.06 33.15 -19.47
CA GLY A 254 -2.81 32.93 -18.25
C GLY A 254 -1.97 33.19 -17.00
N ILE A 255 -2.55 33.88 -16.02
CA ILE A 255 -2.00 33.93 -14.65
C ILE A 255 -2.76 32.85 -13.88
N ASP A 256 -2.04 31.94 -13.23
CA ASP A 256 -2.64 30.87 -12.43
C ASP A 256 -3.40 31.44 -11.22
N ASP A 257 -4.73 31.36 -11.28
CA ASP A 257 -5.65 31.63 -10.14
C ASP A 257 -6.11 30.31 -9.49
N GLY A 258 -5.30 29.25 -9.60
CA GLY A 258 -5.56 27.91 -9.07
C GLY A 258 -6.20 26.94 -10.07
N ALA A 259 -6.75 27.44 -11.19
CA ALA A 259 -7.31 26.59 -12.23
C ALA A 259 -6.25 25.76 -12.96
N LEU A 260 -5.08 26.36 -13.25
CA LEU A 260 -3.99 25.66 -13.93
C LEU A 260 -3.34 24.64 -12.99
N THR A 261 -3.23 24.96 -11.70
CA THR A 261 -2.80 24.00 -10.69
C THR A 261 -3.69 22.75 -10.68
N ARG A 262 -5.01 22.92 -10.61
CA ARG A 262 -5.97 21.79 -10.62
C ARG A 262 -5.85 20.95 -11.89
N GLU A 263 -5.81 21.61 -13.04
CA GLU A 263 -5.64 20.95 -14.34
C GLU A 263 -4.33 20.14 -14.39
N TRP A 264 -3.23 20.71 -13.92
CA TRP A 264 -1.93 20.04 -13.89
C TRP A 264 -1.96 18.76 -13.06
N PHE A 265 -2.51 18.81 -11.83
CA PHE A 265 -2.63 17.62 -11.00
C PHE A 265 -3.48 16.54 -11.66
N GLU A 266 -4.61 16.93 -12.28
CA GLU A 266 -5.48 15.98 -12.97
C GLU A 266 -4.76 15.28 -14.12
N LEU A 267 -4.07 16.04 -14.97
CA LEU A 267 -3.38 15.51 -16.14
C LEU A 267 -2.18 14.64 -15.74
N VAL A 268 -1.31 15.14 -14.87
CA VAL A 268 -0.10 14.43 -14.43
C VAL A 268 -0.46 13.15 -13.70
N THR A 269 -1.35 13.20 -12.71
CA THR A 269 -1.72 11.99 -11.98
C THR A 269 -2.50 11.02 -12.87
N GLY A 270 -3.33 11.52 -13.79
CA GLY A 270 -4.04 10.69 -14.76
C GLY A 270 -3.10 9.90 -15.66
N GLU A 271 -2.05 10.54 -16.19
CA GLU A 271 -1.06 9.87 -17.03
C GLU A 271 -0.19 8.89 -16.22
N MET A 272 0.26 9.29 -15.03
CA MET A 272 1.11 8.44 -14.18
C MET A 272 0.41 7.19 -13.66
N PHE A 273 -0.91 7.21 -13.49
CA PHE A 273 -1.72 6.06 -13.10
C PHE A 273 -2.32 5.30 -14.29
N ASP A 274 -2.10 5.73 -15.54
CA ASP A 274 -2.60 5.02 -16.71
C ASP A 274 -1.94 3.62 -16.82
N PRO A 275 -2.71 2.51 -16.79
CA PRO A 275 -2.15 1.18 -16.97
C PRO A 275 -1.34 1.02 -18.27
N ALA A 276 -1.64 1.79 -19.32
CA ALA A 276 -0.94 1.73 -20.60
C ALA A 276 0.54 2.17 -20.50
N VAL A 277 0.89 2.95 -19.49
CA VAL A 277 2.27 3.38 -19.20
C VAL A 277 3.09 2.23 -18.58
N GLY A 278 2.44 1.21 -18.01
CA GLY A 278 3.10 0.02 -17.46
C GLY A 278 3.72 0.20 -16.07
N LEU A 279 3.55 1.36 -15.42
CA LEU A 279 3.93 1.54 -14.01
C LEU A 279 2.92 0.85 -13.07
N TRP A 280 1.65 0.90 -13.43
CA TRP A 280 0.55 0.36 -12.67
C TRP A 280 -0.24 -0.66 -13.48
N GLN A 281 -0.98 -1.51 -12.80
CA GLN A 281 -1.95 -2.42 -13.38
C GLN A 281 -3.22 -2.44 -12.54
N MET A 282 -4.34 -2.85 -13.13
CA MET A 282 -5.59 -3.00 -12.39
C MET A 282 -5.46 -4.13 -11.34
N SER A 283 -6.13 -3.98 -10.21
CA SER A 283 -6.24 -5.05 -9.21
C SER A 283 -7.11 -6.17 -9.76
N GLU A 284 -6.71 -7.41 -9.51
CA GLU A 284 -7.48 -8.59 -9.93
C GLU A 284 -8.83 -8.67 -9.19
N SER A 285 -8.84 -8.25 -7.92
CA SER A 285 -10.01 -8.24 -7.06
C SER A 285 -10.99 -7.08 -7.32
N ASP A 286 -10.48 -5.95 -7.79
CA ASP A 286 -11.25 -4.71 -7.98
C ASP A 286 -10.63 -3.87 -9.12
N PRO A 287 -11.16 -3.97 -10.35
CA PRO A 287 -10.61 -3.24 -11.50
C PRO A 287 -10.67 -1.71 -11.38
N THR A 288 -11.39 -1.17 -10.39
CA THR A 288 -11.41 0.28 -10.12
C THR A 288 -10.19 0.75 -9.33
N ARG A 289 -9.36 -0.18 -8.86
CA ARG A 289 -8.16 0.06 -8.07
C ARG A 289 -6.91 -0.38 -8.82
N MET A 290 -5.83 0.32 -8.53
CA MET A 290 -4.52 0.18 -9.14
C MET A 290 -3.54 -0.44 -8.15
N GLN A 291 -2.71 -1.35 -8.65
CA GLN A 291 -1.56 -1.94 -7.97
C GLN A 291 -0.30 -1.65 -8.78
N ILE A 292 0.86 -1.61 -8.12
CA ILE A 292 2.14 -1.43 -8.82
C ILE A 292 2.36 -2.64 -9.72
N SER A 293 2.76 -2.40 -10.97
CA SER A 293 3.17 -3.49 -11.85
C SER A 293 4.56 -3.98 -11.47
N ASN A 294 4.67 -5.28 -11.20
CA ASN A 294 5.95 -5.98 -11.00
C ASN A 294 6.83 -5.94 -12.26
N ALA A 295 6.24 -5.70 -13.44
CA ALA A 295 6.93 -5.55 -14.71
C ALA A 295 7.29 -4.10 -15.07
N SER A 296 7.07 -3.14 -14.16
CA SER A 296 7.31 -1.71 -14.41
C SER A 296 8.74 -1.39 -14.85
N GLU A 297 9.74 -2.17 -14.42
CA GLU A 297 11.13 -2.01 -14.86
C GLU A 297 11.30 -2.21 -16.38
N ILE A 298 10.53 -3.13 -16.96
CA ILE A 298 10.60 -3.50 -18.37
C ILE A 298 9.62 -2.67 -19.20
N ALA A 299 8.44 -2.39 -18.66
CA ALA A 299 7.34 -1.76 -19.40
C ALA A 299 7.42 -0.23 -19.45
N CYS A 300 8.10 0.43 -18.49
CA CYS A 300 8.15 1.88 -18.41
C CYS A 300 8.80 2.50 -19.67
N PRO A 301 8.12 3.42 -20.37
CA PRO A 301 8.64 4.03 -21.61
C PRO A 301 9.60 5.20 -21.36
N TYR A 302 9.66 5.74 -20.14
CA TYR A 302 10.39 6.97 -19.86
C TYR A 302 11.89 6.74 -19.66
N GLU A 303 12.71 7.58 -20.28
CA GLU A 303 14.18 7.50 -20.20
C GLU A 303 14.73 7.65 -18.77
N CYS A 304 13.99 8.34 -17.88
CA CYS A 304 14.38 8.51 -16.48
C CYS A 304 14.29 7.21 -15.65
N GLY A 305 13.66 6.16 -16.20
CA GLY A 305 13.46 4.86 -15.56
C GLY A 305 12.28 4.83 -14.59
N HIS A 306 11.71 3.64 -14.39
CA HIS A 306 10.48 3.45 -13.60
C HIS A 306 10.59 3.90 -12.13
N LEU A 307 11.74 3.73 -11.49
CA LEU A 307 11.95 4.16 -10.09
C LEU A 307 11.87 5.68 -9.93
N THR A 308 12.41 6.43 -10.88
CA THR A 308 12.30 7.90 -10.90
C THR A 308 10.84 8.33 -11.06
N CYS A 309 10.07 7.62 -11.89
CA CYS A 309 8.63 7.84 -12.04
C CYS A 309 7.88 7.65 -10.72
N PHE A 310 8.18 6.59 -9.96
CA PHE A 310 7.58 6.37 -8.64
C PHE A 310 7.98 7.45 -7.64
N ARG A 311 9.25 7.85 -7.61
CA ARG A 311 9.71 8.95 -6.75
C ARG A 311 8.99 10.27 -7.06
N PHE A 312 8.88 10.59 -8.35
CA PHE A 312 8.15 11.76 -8.81
C PHE A 312 6.69 11.69 -8.39
N LEU A 313 6.00 10.58 -8.68
CA LEU A 313 4.60 10.38 -8.32
C LEU A 313 4.38 10.51 -6.80
N GLY A 314 5.29 9.96 -5.99
CA GLY A 314 5.29 10.14 -4.54
C GLY A 314 5.27 11.61 -4.13
N ARG A 315 6.17 12.43 -4.70
CA ARG A 315 6.22 13.88 -4.44
C ARG A 315 4.93 14.58 -4.87
N VAL A 316 4.41 14.24 -6.04
CA VAL A 316 3.16 14.80 -6.57
C VAL A 316 1.99 14.43 -5.66
N MET A 317 1.89 13.18 -5.22
CA MET A 317 0.83 12.73 -4.30
C MET A 317 0.92 13.43 -2.93
N GLY A 318 2.13 13.53 -2.37
CA GLY A 318 2.35 14.26 -1.11
C GLY A 318 1.99 15.74 -1.25
N LYS A 319 2.36 16.36 -2.37
CA LYS A 319 2.03 17.75 -2.67
C LYS A 319 0.53 17.96 -2.91
N ALA A 320 -0.12 17.05 -3.62
CA ALA A 320 -1.55 17.10 -3.85
C ALA A 320 -2.31 17.12 -2.52
N MET A 321 -1.93 16.24 -1.59
CA MET A 321 -2.52 16.20 -0.25
C MET A 321 -2.25 17.48 0.55
N PHE A 322 -1.03 18.02 0.45
CA PHE A 322 -0.63 19.26 1.13
C PHE A 322 -1.41 20.49 0.61
N ASP A 323 -1.75 20.53 -0.67
CA ASP A 323 -2.41 21.66 -1.34
C ASP A 323 -3.93 21.45 -1.59
N GLN A 324 -4.53 20.39 -1.02
CA GLN A 324 -5.94 20.03 -1.23
C GLN A 324 -6.29 19.79 -2.70
N GLN A 325 -5.38 19.17 -3.44
CA GLN A 325 -5.59 18.74 -4.82
C GLN A 325 -5.89 17.24 -4.86
N LEU A 326 -6.65 16.84 -5.86
CA LEU A 326 -7.04 15.44 -6.03
C LEU A 326 -6.01 14.68 -6.84
N VAL A 327 -5.84 13.40 -6.50
CA VAL A 327 -5.03 12.44 -7.25
C VAL A 327 -5.95 11.56 -8.08
N LYS A 328 -5.74 11.53 -9.40
CA LYS A 328 -6.51 10.71 -10.34
C LYS A 328 -5.96 9.27 -10.39
N GLY A 329 -6.11 8.57 -9.27
CA GLY A 329 -5.70 7.18 -9.13
C GLY A 329 -6.12 6.62 -7.78
N ARG A 330 -6.86 5.50 -7.79
CA ARG A 330 -7.24 4.79 -6.56
C ARG A 330 -6.34 3.58 -6.40
N MET A 331 -5.60 3.52 -5.31
CA MET A 331 -4.72 2.39 -5.02
C MET A 331 -5.45 1.26 -4.28
N VAL A 332 -4.84 0.08 -4.28
CA VAL A 332 -5.22 -1.04 -3.41
C VAL A 332 -5.07 -0.69 -1.92
N LYS A 333 -5.95 -1.24 -1.08
CA LYS A 333 -6.09 -0.87 0.36
C LYS A 333 -4.79 -0.97 1.15
N HIS A 334 -3.99 -1.99 0.90
CA HIS A 334 -2.73 -2.22 1.64
C HIS A 334 -1.68 -1.14 1.35
N PHE A 335 -1.74 -0.42 0.23
CA PHE A 335 -0.84 0.73 -0.01
C PHE A 335 -1.16 1.91 0.91
N TYR A 336 -2.45 2.20 1.15
CA TYR A 336 -2.81 3.21 2.14
C TYR A 336 -2.38 2.78 3.55
N LYS A 337 -2.50 1.49 3.89
CA LYS A 337 -1.97 0.97 5.16
C LYS A 337 -0.46 1.18 5.29
N HIS A 338 0.30 0.91 4.23
CA HIS A 338 1.75 1.16 4.19
C HIS A 338 2.09 2.63 4.38
N ILE A 339 1.40 3.55 3.69
CA ILE A 339 1.60 5.00 3.85
C ILE A 339 1.30 5.46 5.28
N LEU A 340 0.27 4.90 5.93
CA LEU A 340 -0.13 5.27 7.29
C LEU A 340 0.68 4.60 8.42
N GLY A 341 1.56 3.65 8.07
CA GLY A 341 2.17 2.75 9.04
C GLY A 341 1.14 1.95 9.83
N TRP A 342 0.03 1.57 9.18
CA TRP A 342 -1.02 0.71 9.76
C TRP A 342 -0.66 -0.77 9.61
N PRO A 343 -1.12 -1.65 10.53
CA PRO A 343 -0.79 -3.06 10.46
C PRO A 343 -1.45 -3.73 9.26
N VAL A 344 -0.64 -4.41 8.46
CA VAL A 344 -1.05 -5.38 7.43
C VAL A 344 -0.97 -6.79 8.01
N THR A 345 -1.92 -7.64 7.63
CA THR A 345 -2.16 -8.96 8.21
C THR A 345 -2.38 -10.00 7.13
N PHE A 346 -2.44 -11.28 7.50
CA PHE A 346 -2.75 -12.36 6.56
C PHE A 346 -4.08 -12.15 5.82
N LYS A 347 -5.07 -11.53 6.47
CA LYS A 347 -6.38 -11.22 5.88
C LYS A 347 -6.30 -10.23 4.72
N ASP A 348 -5.29 -9.37 4.69
CA ASP A 348 -5.12 -8.41 3.60
C ASP A 348 -4.77 -9.10 2.26
N LEU A 349 -4.22 -10.33 2.29
CA LEU A 349 -4.05 -11.12 1.06
C LEU A 349 -5.38 -11.45 0.38
N LYS A 350 -6.47 -11.57 1.15
CA LYS A 350 -7.80 -11.84 0.59
C LYS A 350 -8.23 -10.77 -0.42
N ASP A 351 -7.90 -9.51 -0.12
CA ASP A 351 -8.23 -8.35 -0.96
C ASP A 351 -7.29 -8.21 -2.16
N ILE A 352 -6.13 -8.89 -2.13
CA ILE A 352 -5.13 -8.89 -3.22
C ILE A 352 -5.41 -10.04 -4.17
N ASP A 353 -5.42 -11.26 -3.65
CA ASP A 353 -5.66 -12.50 -4.36
C ASP A 353 -6.39 -13.49 -3.44
N TYR A 354 -7.70 -13.61 -3.66
CA TYR A 354 -8.57 -14.48 -2.90
C TYR A 354 -8.22 -15.97 -3.05
N VAL A 355 -7.80 -16.39 -4.26
CA VAL A 355 -7.50 -17.79 -4.57
C VAL A 355 -6.20 -18.19 -3.87
N TYR A 356 -5.20 -17.32 -3.91
CA TYR A 356 -3.94 -17.53 -3.21
C TYR A 356 -4.11 -17.52 -1.69
N TYR A 357 -4.88 -16.58 -1.15
CA TYR A 357 -5.24 -16.55 0.28
C TYR A 357 -5.87 -17.88 0.74
N LYS A 358 -6.85 -18.40 -0.02
CA LYS A 358 -7.50 -19.69 0.27
C LYS A 358 -6.50 -20.84 0.21
N SER A 359 -5.61 -20.84 -0.78
CA SER A 359 -4.60 -21.87 -0.96
C SER A 359 -3.65 -21.94 0.24
N LEU A 360 -3.13 -20.80 0.70
CA LEU A 360 -2.26 -20.74 1.89
C LEU A 360 -3.00 -21.20 3.16
N LYS A 361 -4.28 -20.84 3.31
CA LYS A 361 -5.09 -21.32 4.42
C LYS A 361 -5.26 -22.84 4.38
N SER A 362 -5.50 -23.43 3.21
CA SER A 362 -5.58 -24.88 3.06
C SER A 362 -4.28 -25.58 3.44
N LEU A 363 -3.11 -25.01 3.17
CA LEU A 363 -1.83 -25.59 3.61
C LEU A 363 -1.75 -25.73 5.14
N GLN A 364 -2.32 -24.79 5.90
CA GLN A 364 -2.37 -24.85 7.37
C GLN A 364 -3.24 -26.01 7.88
N GLU A 365 -4.24 -26.41 7.10
CA GLU A 365 -5.20 -27.45 7.47
C GLU A 365 -4.70 -28.87 7.12
N MET A 366 -3.64 -29.00 6.30
CA MET A 366 -3.11 -30.29 5.82
C MET A 366 -2.35 -31.09 6.89
N GLY A 367 -1.83 -30.45 7.93
CA GLY A 367 -1.03 -31.13 8.94
C GLY A 367 0.19 -31.83 8.35
N ALA A 368 0.42 -33.10 8.70
CA ALA A 368 1.58 -33.89 8.26
C ALA A 368 1.64 -34.11 6.74
N ASP A 369 0.53 -33.95 6.02
CA ASP A 369 0.49 -34.17 4.58
C ASP A 369 1.24 -33.08 3.78
N ILE A 370 1.61 -31.96 4.42
CA ILE A 370 2.35 -30.85 3.79
C ILE A 370 3.69 -31.30 3.21
N GLU A 371 4.38 -32.24 3.85
CA GLU A 371 5.69 -32.73 3.43
C GLU A 371 5.63 -33.50 2.10
N TYR A 372 4.46 -34.05 1.74
CA TYR A 372 4.26 -34.73 0.45
C TYR A 372 3.93 -33.76 -0.70
N VAL A 373 3.63 -32.50 -0.41
CA VAL A 373 3.34 -31.48 -1.44
C VAL A 373 4.60 -31.10 -2.21
N GLY A 374 5.78 -31.20 -1.56
CA GLY A 374 7.06 -30.89 -2.18
C GLY A 374 7.23 -29.38 -2.45
N LEU A 375 6.80 -28.54 -1.51
CA LEU A 375 7.06 -27.10 -1.56
C LEU A 375 8.45 -26.80 -1.00
N ASP A 376 9.08 -25.77 -1.53
CA ASP A 376 10.28 -25.14 -0.98
C ASP A 376 10.00 -23.65 -0.71
N PHE A 377 10.99 -22.88 -0.24
CA PHE A 377 10.83 -21.44 -0.01
C PHE A 377 11.06 -20.64 -1.30
N THR A 378 10.46 -21.06 -2.41
CA THR A 378 10.45 -20.32 -3.67
C THR A 378 9.03 -20.05 -4.16
N MET A 379 8.91 -19.12 -5.10
CA MET A 379 7.66 -18.88 -5.80
C MET A 379 7.93 -18.53 -7.26
N THR A 380 7.04 -18.99 -8.14
CA THR A 380 7.05 -18.58 -9.56
C THR A 380 6.25 -17.29 -9.74
N GLU A 381 6.89 -16.26 -10.26
CA GLU A 381 6.27 -15.00 -10.67
C GLU A 381 6.18 -14.92 -12.20
N GLU A 382 5.08 -14.39 -12.72
CA GLU A 382 4.94 -14.11 -14.14
C GLU A 382 5.11 -12.61 -14.41
N ARG A 383 6.06 -12.28 -15.29
CA ARG A 383 6.36 -10.90 -15.73
C ARG A 383 6.31 -10.86 -17.25
N LEU A 384 5.28 -10.22 -17.81
CA LEU A 384 5.06 -10.12 -19.28
C LEU A 384 5.12 -11.48 -19.99
N GLY A 385 4.54 -12.52 -19.40
CA GLY A 385 4.53 -13.88 -19.94
C GLY A 385 5.80 -14.70 -19.69
N MET A 386 6.83 -14.11 -19.06
CA MET A 386 8.02 -14.83 -18.61
C MET A 386 7.83 -15.30 -17.17
N LYS A 387 8.14 -16.57 -16.91
CA LYS A 387 8.12 -17.15 -15.57
C LYS A 387 9.49 -17.05 -14.94
N GLU A 388 9.57 -16.42 -13.79
CA GLU A 388 10.78 -16.28 -12.98
C GLU A 388 10.57 -16.96 -11.63
N VAL A 389 11.58 -17.70 -11.15
CA VAL A 389 11.54 -18.29 -9.81
C VAL A 389 12.26 -17.35 -8.85
N VAL A 390 11.57 -16.95 -7.80
CA VAL A 390 12.08 -16.05 -6.77
C VAL A 390 12.18 -16.79 -5.45
N GLU A 391 13.33 -16.69 -4.79
CA GLU A 391 13.50 -17.22 -3.44
C GLU A 391 12.83 -16.28 -2.43
N LEU A 392 11.95 -16.82 -1.58
CA LEU A 392 11.24 -16.07 -0.54
C LEU A 392 12.12 -15.78 0.68
N ARG A 393 13.24 -16.48 0.80
CA ARG A 393 14.29 -16.29 1.80
C ARG A 393 15.65 -16.69 1.21
N PRO A 394 16.78 -16.31 1.82
CA PRO A 394 18.09 -16.76 1.35
C PRO A 394 18.20 -18.29 1.33
N ASP A 395 18.67 -18.85 0.22
CA ASP A 395 18.83 -20.29 0.01
C ASP A 395 17.49 -21.05 0.06
N GLY A 396 16.41 -20.39 -0.37
CA GLY A 396 15.04 -20.87 -0.24
C GLY A 396 14.76 -22.14 -1.07
N ALA A 397 15.41 -22.29 -2.22
CA ALA A 397 15.26 -23.46 -3.09
C ALA A 397 15.80 -24.76 -2.49
N ASN A 398 16.66 -24.67 -1.47
CA ASN A 398 17.27 -25.84 -0.81
C ASN A 398 16.60 -26.17 0.53
N VAL A 399 15.43 -25.57 0.80
CA VAL A 399 14.72 -25.74 2.07
C VAL A 399 13.31 -26.23 1.77
N ASP A 400 13.07 -27.50 2.06
CA ASP A 400 11.75 -28.10 1.98
C ASP A 400 10.81 -27.52 3.06
N VAL A 401 9.55 -27.33 2.70
CA VAL A 401 8.49 -26.94 3.63
C VAL A 401 8.03 -28.17 4.41
N THR A 402 8.07 -28.06 5.73
CA THR A 402 7.66 -29.07 6.70
C THR A 402 6.58 -28.51 7.62
N VAL A 403 5.94 -29.37 8.42
CA VAL A 403 4.96 -28.92 9.43
C VAL A 403 5.56 -27.88 10.38
N ASP A 404 6.84 -28.06 10.73
CA ASP A 404 7.54 -27.22 11.69
C ASP A 404 7.91 -25.84 11.11
N ASN A 405 8.15 -25.72 9.80
CA ASN A 405 8.53 -24.45 9.16
C ASN A 405 7.41 -23.81 8.32
N LEU A 406 6.21 -24.42 8.31
CA LEU A 406 5.06 -23.94 7.53
C LEU A 406 4.63 -22.52 7.91
N PRO A 407 4.57 -22.10 9.20
CA PRO A 407 4.26 -20.72 9.54
C PRO A 407 5.25 -19.72 8.93
N GLU A 408 6.54 -20.04 8.92
CA GLU A 408 7.60 -19.23 8.34
C GLU A 408 7.47 -19.16 6.81
N TYR A 409 7.05 -20.25 6.15
CA TYR A 409 6.74 -20.25 4.72
C TYR A 409 5.56 -19.32 4.40
N ILE A 410 4.47 -19.42 5.16
CA ILE A 410 3.29 -18.57 4.96
C ILE A 410 3.61 -17.10 5.23
N GLU A 411 4.41 -16.81 6.26
CA GLU A 411 4.91 -15.46 6.53
C GLU A 411 5.74 -14.91 5.36
N ALA A 412 6.62 -15.73 4.77
CA ALA A 412 7.44 -15.31 3.65
C ALA A 412 6.58 -15.02 2.40
N CYS A 413 5.61 -15.89 2.10
CA CYS A 413 4.62 -15.67 1.04
C CYS A 413 3.83 -14.37 1.24
N LEU A 414 3.35 -14.13 2.47
CA LEU A 414 2.64 -12.92 2.87
C LEU A 414 3.48 -11.66 2.63
N LYS A 415 4.71 -11.62 3.18
CA LYS A 415 5.60 -10.46 3.05
C LYS A 415 5.96 -10.17 1.61
N TYR A 416 6.16 -11.21 0.80
CA TYR A 416 6.47 -11.05 -0.61
C TYR A 416 5.30 -10.45 -1.41
N HIS A 417 4.06 -10.90 -1.17
CA HIS A 417 2.88 -10.34 -1.83
C HIS A 417 2.52 -8.92 -1.37
N LEU A 418 2.75 -8.63 -0.09
CA LEU A 418 2.43 -7.32 0.49
C LEU A 418 3.52 -6.26 0.29
N LEU A 419 4.75 -6.65 -0.08
CA LEU A 419 5.83 -5.70 -0.34
C LEU A 419 6.86 -6.22 -1.34
N GLY A 420 7.37 -7.44 -1.15
CA GLY A 420 8.58 -7.92 -1.84
C GLY A 420 8.55 -7.82 -3.38
N ARG A 421 7.40 -8.04 -4.02
CA ARG A 421 7.23 -7.94 -5.50
C ARG A 421 7.50 -6.56 -6.08
N TYR A 422 7.30 -5.52 -5.28
CA TYR A 422 7.35 -4.13 -5.72
C TYR A 422 8.08 -3.23 -4.70
N GLU A 423 8.96 -3.81 -3.89
CA GLU A 423 9.65 -3.12 -2.79
C GLU A 423 10.39 -1.87 -3.30
N ALA A 424 11.14 -1.99 -4.39
CA ALA A 424 11.91 -0.88 -4.96
C ALA A 424 11.02 0.27 -5.43
N GLN A 425 9.89 -0.05 -6.08
CA GLN A 425 8.92 0.91 -6.58
C GLN A 425 8.22 1.65 -5.43
N LEU A 426 7.71 0.88 -4.46
CA LEU A 426 7.01 1.46 -3.31
C LEU A 426 7.96 2.27 -2.43
N ASN A 427 9.22 1.83 -2.27
CA ASN A 427 10.25 2.59 -1.56
C ASN A 427 10.41 4.00 -2.13
N GLU A 428 10.56 4.11 -3.45
CA GLU A 428 10.73 5.40 -4.11
C GLU A 428 9.47 6.28 -4.01
N LEU A 429 8.29 5.68 -4.17
CA LEU A 429 7.02 6.39 -3.97
C LEU A 429 6.90 6.94 -2.56
N LEU A 430 7.16 6.13 -1.53
CA LEU A 430 7.05 6.56 -0.14
C LEU A 430 8.08 7.62 0.23
N LEU A 431 9.33 7.47 -0.21
CA LEU A 431 10.35 8.49 0.03
C LEU A 431 9.98 9.82 -0.64
N GLY A 432 9.39 9.80 -1.84
CA GLY A 432 8.85 10.99 -2.50
C GLY A 432 7.65 11.59 -1.75
N PHE A 433 6.74 10.75 -1.27
CA PHE A 433 5.57 11.17 -0.51
C PHE A 433 5.96 11.86 0.80
N PHE A 434 6.88 11.26 1.57
CA PHE A 434 7.34 11.79 2.85
C PHE A 434 8.36 12.92 2.71
N ASP A 435 8.89 13.21 1.51
CA ASP A 435 9.57 14.47 1.20
C ASP A 435 8.66 15.68 1.39
N VAL A 436 7.36 15.51 1.20
CA VAL A 436 6.36 16.57 1.41
C VAL A 436 5.70 16.44 2.77
N ILE A 437 5.06 15.30 3.06
CA ILE A 437 4.23 15.11 4.26
C ILE A 437 5.05 14.49 5.40
N PRO A 438 5.09 15.07 6.60
CA PRO A 438 5.68 14.41 7.76
C PRO A 438 4.87 13.16 8.16
N GLU A 439 5.52 12.01 8.35
CA GLU A 439 4.86 10.75 8.76
C GLU A 439 3.89 10.88 9.95
N PRO A 440 4.23 11.57 11.06
CA PRO A 440 3.34 11.69 12.22
C PRO A 440 2.00 12.36 11.91
N LEU A 441 1.98 13.23 10.90
CA LEU A 441 0.80 13.99 10.51
C LEU A 441 -0.33 13.09 10.00
N LEU A 442 0.03 11.96 9.41
CA LEU A 442 -0.92 11.00 8.84
C LEU A 442 -1.51 10.04 9.88
N THR A 443 -0.91 9.96 11.06
CA THR A 443 -1.31 9.00 12.10
C THR A 443 -2.73 9.23 12.65
N ILE A 444 -3.37 10.34 12.29
CA ILE A 444 -4.76 10.65 12.66
C ILE A 444 -5.80 9.93 11.81
N PHE A 445 -5.39 9.46 10.62
CA PHE A 445 -6.28 8.87 9.64
C PHE A 445 -6.27 7.33 9.68
N ASP A 446 -7.39 6.73 9.31
CA ASP A 446 -7.45 5.35 8.85
C ASP A 446 -7.28 5.24 7.31
N CYS A 447 -7.24 4.00 6.80
CA CYS A 447 -7.01 3.75 5.37
C CYS A 447 -8.13 4.27 4.47
N GLN A 448 -9.39 4.27 4.93
CA GLN A 448 -10.51 4.79 4.15
C GLN A 448 -10.50 6.32 4.15
N GLU A 449 -10.21 6.94 5.28
CA GLU A 449 -10.07 8.39 5.41
C GLU A 449 -8.92 8.91 4.54
N LEU A 450 -7.78 8.21 4.49
CA LEU A 450 -6.67 8.58 3.61
C LEU A 450 -7.05 8.48 2.12
N GLU A 451 -7.69 7.38 1.72
CA GLU A 451 -8.21 7.22 0.35
C GLU A 451 -9.16 8.37 -0.02
N LEU A 452 -10.08 8.70 0.89
CA LEU A 452 -11.07 9.77 0.69
C LEU A 452 -10.40 11.14 0.54
N LEU A 453 -9.43 11.45 1.42
CA LEU A 453 -8.67 12.71 1.39
C LEU A 453 -7.89 12.90 0.08
N MET A 454 -7.41 11.80 -0.53
CA MET A 454 -6.63 11.87 -1.77
C MET A 454 -7.47 11.92 -3.04
N THR A 455 -8.63 11.26 -3.05
CA THR A 455 -9.34 10.92 -4.30
C THR A 455 -10.70 11.61 -4.43
N MET A 456 -11.29 12.10 -3.34
CA MET A 456 -12.59 12.76 -3.37
C MET A 456 -12.47 14.20 -2.88
N SER A 457 -13.23 15.09 -3.51
CA SER A 457 -13.43 16.43 -2.97
C SER A 457 -14.24 16.28 -1.69
N SER A 458 -13.72 16.72 -0.55
CA SER A 458 -14.55 16.95 0.64
C SER A 458 -15.65 17.95 0.26
N VAL A 459 -16.91 17.53 0.43
CA VAL A 459 -18.13 18.27 0.04
C VAL A 459 -18.30 19.55 0.86
#